data_AF-A0A445CQE2-F1
#
_entry.id   AF-A0A445CQE2-F1
#
_cell.length_a   1.000
_cell.length_b   1.000
_cell.length_c   1.000
_cell.angle_alpha   90.00
_cell.angle_beta   90.00
_cell.angle_gamma   90.00
#
_symmetry.space_group_name_H-M   'P 1'
#
loop_
_entity.id
_entity.type
_entity.pdbx_description
1 polymer ?
#
loop_
_entity_poly.entity_id
_entity_poly.type
_entity_poly.pdbx_seq_one_letter_code
_entity_poly.pdbx_strand_id
1 'polypeptide(L)'
;MEAIRSIMTNKYSEGYHGARYYGGNEYIDMAETLYQKHALEAFWLDPAKWGGEKNQKKRKQERGKYSLCVSYPNVAVNVQPLSGSPAIFQVYNALLKPHERIMMLDLSHFPLIKLF
;
A
#
# COMPACT_ATOMS: atom_id res chain seq x y z
N MET A 1 -20.28 8.86 -7.63
CA MET A 1 -20.52 8.08 -6.39
C MET A 1 -20.99 6.64 -6.65
N GLU A 2 -21.39 6.28 -7.87
CA GLU A 2 -22.00 4.98 -8.20
C GLU A 2 -21.07 3.78 -7.97
N ALA A 3 -19.76 3.93 -8.24
CA ALA A 3 -18.79 2.85 -8.09
C ALA A 3 -18.61 2.39 -6.61
N ILE A 4 -18.72 3.30 -5.64
CA ILE A 4 -18.53 3.00 -4.21
C ILE A 4 -19.67 2.13 -3.67
N ARG A 5 -20.88 2.28 -4.20
CA ARG A 5 -22.07 1.50 -3.82
C ARG A 5 -22.38 0.36 -4.82
N SER A 6 -21.38 -0.07 -5.57
CA SER A 6 -21.53 -1.17 -6.53
C SER A 6 -21.41 -2.54 -5.86
N ILE A 7 -21.70 -3.60 -6.62
CA ILE A 7 -21.57 -4.99 -6.17
C ILE A 7 -20.13 -5.39 -5.81
N MET A 8 -19.14 -4.56 -6.12
CA MET A 8 -17.73 -4.80 -5.79
C MET A 8 -17.51 -4.93 -4.28
N THR A 9 -18.36 -4.32 -3.44
CA THR A 9 -18.27 -4.44 -1.98
C THR A 9 -18.54 -5.84 -1.45
N ASN A 10 -19.14 -6.73 -2.25
CA ASN A 10 -19.51 -8.08 -1.83
C ASN A 10 -18.35 -9.07 -1.89
N LYS A 11 -17.21 -8.68 -2.47
CA LYS A 11 -16.10 -9.60 -2.73
C LYS A 11 -14.98 -9.47 -1.71
N TYR A 12 -14.58 -10.61 -1.15
CA TYR A 12 -13.34 -10.74 -0.38
C TYR A 12 -12.17 -11.06 -1.31
N SER A 13 -11.17 -10.17 -1.32
CA SER A 13 -10.02 -10.22 -2.23
C SER A 13 -8.68 -10.01 -1.49
N GLU A 14 -8.50 -10.72 -0.38
CA GLU A 14 -7.24 -10.67 0.38
C GLU A 14 -6.04 -11.12 -0.46
N GLY A 15 -4.92 -10.41 -0.33
CA GLY A 15 -3.72 -10.58 -1.13
C GLY A 15 -3.57 -9.50 -2.20
N TYR A 16 -2.75 -9.77 -3.21
CA TYR A 16 -2.54 -8.88 -4.37
C TYR A 16 -2.87 -9.62 -5.66
N HIS A 17 -2.91 -8.89 -6.79
CA HIS A 17 -3.17 -9.46 -8.11
C HIS A 17 -2.33 -10.72 -8.38
N GLY A 18 -2.98 -11.80 -8.82
CA GLY A 18 -2.33 -13.08 -9.12
C GLY A 18 -1.87 -13.89 -7.89
N ALA A 19 -1.98 -13.32 -6.68
CA ALA A 19 -1.60 -13.96 -5.43
C ALA A 19 -2.69 -13.71 -4.36
N ARG A 20 -3.92 -14.11 -4.70
CA ARG A 20 -5.09 -14.01 -3.83
C ARG A 20 -5.27 -15.29 -3.02
N TYR A 21 -5.80 -15.14 -1.81
CA TYR A 21 -6.19 -16.28 -0.97
C TYR A 21 -7.51 -16.94 -1.43
N TYR A 22 -8.38 -16.17 -2.09
CA TYR A 22 -9.69 -16.63 -2.55
C TYR A 22 -9.81 -16.60 -4.08
N GLY A 23 -10.57 -17.54 -4.64
CA GLY A 23 -10.87 -17.63 -6.07
C GLY A 23 -11.93 -16.63 -6.56
N GLY A 24 -12.03 -16.47 -7.88
CA GLY A 24 -13.04 -15.65 -8.55
C GLY A 24 -12.83 -14.15 -8.38
N ASN A 25 -11.58 -13.70 -8.40
CA ASN A 25 -11.17 -12.30 -8.22
C ASN A 25 -10.75 -11.61 -9.53
N GLU A 26 -11.05 -12.18 -10.70
CA GLU A 26 -10.64 -11.70 -12.03
C GLU A 26 -10.99 -10.22 -12.25
N TYR A 27 -12.25 -9.83 -11.97
CA TYR A 27 -12.71 -8.46 -12.14
C TYR A 27 -12.13 -7.49 -11.11
N ILE A 28 -11.88 -7.96 -9.88
CA ILE A 28 -11.27 -7.15 -8.81
C ILE A 28 -9.80 -6.89 -9.14
N ASP A 29 -9.11 -7.90 -9.63
CA ASP A 29 -7.72 -7.82 -10.08
C ASP A 29 -7.54 -6.86 -11.26
N MET A 30 -8.47 -6.88 -12.22
CA MET A 30 -8.50 -5.89 -13.32
C MET A 30 -8.67 -4.47 -12.79
N ALA A 31 -9.59 -4.26 -11.85
CA ALA A 31 -9.82 -2.95 -11.24
C ALA A 31 -8.59 -2.47 -10.44
N GLU A 32 -8.00 -3.32 -9.60
CA GLU A 32 -6.83 -2.98 -8.79
C GLU A 32 -5.63 -2.59 -9.67
N THR A 33 -5.39 -3.34 -10.75
CA THR A 33 -4.32 -3.04 -11.71
C THR A 33 -4.55 -1.69 -12.40
N LEU A 34 -5.78 -1.37 -12.78
CA LEU A 34 -6.13 -0.09 -13.39
C LEU A 34 -5.89 1.07 -12.42
N TYR A 35 -6.31 0.93 -11.16
CA TYR A 35 -6.07 1.97 -10.15
C TYR A 35 -4.58 2.20 -9.88
N GLN A 36 -3.78 1.13 -9.82
CA GLN A 36 -2.33 1.26 -9.66
C GLN A 36 -1.70 2.01 -10.85
N LYS A 37 -2.12 1.69 -12.08
CA LYS A 37 -1.66 2.40 -13.29
C LYS A 37 -2.04 3.88 -13.27
N HIS A 38 -3.30 4.19 -12.96
CA HIS A 38 -3.77 5.57 -12.89
C HIS A 38 -3.08 6.36 -11.78
N ALA A 39 -2.76 5.74 -10.65
CA ALA A 39 -2.01 6.40 -9.58
C ALA A 39 -0.59 6.79 -10.05
N LEU A 40 0.09 5.92 -10.80
CA LEU A 40 1.40 6.23 -11.37
C LEU A 40 1.32 7.36 -12.40
N GLU A 41 0.31 7.33 -13.27
CA GLU A 41 0.09 8.37 -14.28
C GLU A 41 -0.26 9.73 -13.65
N ALA A 42 -1.11 9.74 -12.62
CA ALA A 42 -1.55 10.98 -11.95
C ALA A 42 -0.41 11.75 -11.28
N PHE A 43 0.63 11.05 -10.81
CA PHE A 43 1.81 11.66 -10.19
C PHE A 43 3.02 11.71 -11.13
N TRP A 44 2.85 11.41 -12.42
CA TRP A 44 3.92 11.37 -13.43
C TRP A 44 5.11 10.50 -13.04
N LEU A 45 4.84 9.33 -12.46
CA LEU A 45 5.86 8.43 -11.92
C LEU A 45 6.22 7.36 -12.94
N ASP A 46 7.52 7.08 -13.07
CA ASP A 46 8.04 5.98 -13.89
C ASP A 46 7.83 4.64 -13.17
N PRO A 47 7.03 3.71 -13.73
CA PRO A 47 6.76 2.40 -13.12
C PRO A 47 8.04 1.62 -12.82
N ALA A 48 9.10 1.77 -13.62
CA ALA A 48 10.35 1.03 -13.43
C ALA A 48 11.20 1.53 -12.24
N LYS A 49 10.95 2.75 -11.76
CA LYS A 49 11.65 3.33 -10.59
C LYS A 49 10.87 3.12 -9.30
N TRP A 50 9.54 3.17 -9.39
CA TRP A 50 8.65 3.06 -8.24
C TRP A 50 8.19 1.62 -7.98
N GLY A 51 8.26 0.72 -8.98
CA GLY A 51 8.10 -0.73 -8.86
C GLY A 51 9.45 -1.42 -8.64
N GLY A 52 9.76 -1.79 -7.40
CA GLY A 52 11.10 -2.21 -7.03
C GLY A 52 11.45 -3.66 -7.39
N GLU A 53 12.04 -3.90 -8.57
CA GLU A 53 13.01 -5.00 -8.74
C GLU A 53 14.40 -4.61 -8.18
N LYS A 54 14.77 -3.32 -8.25
CA LYS A 54 16.14 -2.86 -7.95
C LYS A 54 16.49 -2.79 -6.44
N ASN A 55 15.50 -2.82 -5.55
CA ASN A 55 15.71 -2.73 -4.10
C ASN A 55 15.75 -4.09 -3.38
N GLN A 56 15.39 -5.20 -4.04
CA GLN A 56 15.40 -6.52 -3.41
C GLN A 56 16.82 -7.06 -3.15
N LYS A 57 17.83 -6.63 -3.92
CA LYS A 57 19.21 -7.17 -3.81
C LYS A 57 20.06 -6.63 -2.66
N LYS A 58 19.66 -5.58 -1.94
CA LYS A 58 20.46 -5.00 -0.83
C LYS A 58 20.00 -5.36 0.60
N ARG A 59 18.89 -6.07 0.77
CA ARG A 59 18.35 -6.45 2.09
C ARG A 59 18.24 -7.97 2.30
N LYS A 60 19.20 -8.75 1.76
CA LYS A 60 19.48 -10.06 2.34
C LYS A 60 20.41 -9.83 3.53
N GLN A 61 20.07 -10.49 4.65
CA GLN A 61 20.89 -10.62 5.86
C GLN A 61 20.72 -9.48 6.87
N GLU A 62 19.66 -9.55 7.67
CA GLU A 62 19.77 -10.02 9.06
C GLU A 62 18.43 -9.90 9.80
N ARG A 63 18.14 -10.93 10.60
CA ARG A 63 17.12 -11.05 11.66
C ARG A 63 15.75 -11.58 11.24
N GLY A 64 15.48 -12.76 11.80
CA GLY A 64 14.23 -13.48 11.69
C GLY A 64 13.13 -12.92 12.60
N LYS A 65 11.97 -13.55 12.37
CA LYS A 65 10.63 -13.32 12.91
C LYS A 65 9.91 -12.12 12.29
N TYR A 66 8.76 -12.46 11.67
CA TYR A 66 7.81 -11.65 10.91
C TYR A 66 8.39 -10.90 9.70
N SER A 67 8.95 -11.67 8.76
CA SER A 67 9.04 -11.20 7.37
C SER A 67 7.64 -11.16 6.77
N LEU A 68 6.96 -10.00 6.84
CA LEU A 68 5.97 -9.66 5.82
C LEU A 68 6.69 -9.23 4.52
N CYS A 69 7.70 -10.01 4.12
CA CYS A 69 8.30 -9.92 2.79
C CYS A 69 7.53 -10.88 1.89
N VAL A 70 6.24 -10.62 1.68
CA VAL A 70 5.63 -11.10 0.45
C VAL A 70 6.06 -10.10 -0.61
N SER A 71 7.21 -10.38 -1.22
CA SER A 71 7.73 -9.62 -2.34
C SER A 71 6.85 -9.95 -3.54
N TYR A 72 5.68 -9.30 -3.63
CA TYR A 72 4.83 -9.41 -4.80
C TYR A 72 5.60 -8.80 -5.98
N PRO A 73 5.81 -9.54 -7.07
CA PRO A 73 6.49 -9.00 -8.22
C PRO A 73 5.67 -7.82 -8.74
N ASN A 74 6.31 -6.65 -8.84
CA ASN A 74 5.85 -5.49 -9.60
C ASN A 74 4.72 -4.61 -9.03
N VAL A 75 4.44 -4.62 -7.72
CA VAL A 75 3.54 -3.59 -7.15
C VAL A 75 4.33 -2.33 -6.80
N ALA A 76 4.21 -1.30 -7.65
CA ALA A 76 4.87 0.00 -7.46
C ALA A 76 4.16 0.91 -6.45
N VAL A 77 2.84 0.75 -6.32
CA VAL A 77 1.98 1.58 -5.47
C VAL A 77 0.95 0.68 -4.81
N ASN A 78 0.79 0.80 -3.48
CA ASN A 78 -0.28 0.12 -2.76
C ASN A 78 -1.52 1.02 -2.69
N VAL A 79 -2.62 0.55 -3.28
CA VAL A 79 -3.92 1.25 -3.34
C VAL A 79 -4.97 0.70 -2.36
N GLN A 80 -4.58 -0.25 -1.50
CA GLN A 80 -5.45 -0.89 -0.51
C GLN A 80 -5.64 -0.15 0.83
N PRO A 81 -4.80 0.83 1.25
CA PRO A 81 -5.02 1.52 2.52
C PRO A 81 -6.39 2.22 2.58
N LEU A 82 -7.15 1.95 3.65
CA LEU A 82 -8.54 2.41 3.80
C LEU A 82 -8.68 3.92 4.01
N SER A 83 -7.64 4.58 4.53
CA SER A 83 -7.59 6.02 4.79
C SER A 83 -6.14 6.46 5.03
N GLY A 84 -5.92 7.77 5.18
CA GLY A 84 -4.61 8.37 5.41
C GLY A 84 -3.91 7.86 6.68
N SER A 85 -4.60 7.84 7.82
CA SER A 85 -3.99 7.39 9.09
C SER A 85 -3.56 5.91 9.06
N PRO A 86 -4.40 4.96 8.58
CA PRO A 86 -3.96 3.58 8.35
C PRO A 86 -2.80 3.45 7.37
N ALA A 87 -2.78 4.24 6.29
CA ALA A 87 -1.68 4.22 5.32
C ALA A 87 -0.34 4.60 5.97
N ILE A 88 -0.34 5.69 6.75
CA ILE A 88 0.86 6.15 7.48
C ILE A 88 1.30 5.08 8.49
N PHE A 89 0.36 4.49 9.24
CA PHE A 89 0.67 3.46 10.22
C PHE A 89 1.28 2.19 9.58
N GLN A 90 0.79 1.78 8.41
CA GLN A 90 1.35 0.66 7.67
C GLN A 90 2.80 0.93 7.21
N VAL A 91 3.10 2.16 6.79
CA VAL A 91 4.47 2.57 6.45
C VAL A 91 5.39 2.48 7.66
N TYR A 92 4.93 2.94 8.84
CA TYR A 92 5.71 2.82 10.07
C TYR A 92 5.97 1.37 10.45
N ASN A 93 4.95 0.51 10.41
CA ASN A 93 5.13 -0.92 10.70
C ASN A 93 6.06 -1.63 9.72
N ALA A 94 6.13 -1.18 8.46
CA ALA A 94 6.98 -1.79 7.44
C ALA A 94 8.45 -1.35 7.55
N LEU A 95 8.70 -0.12 7.95
CA LEU A 95 10.05 0.47 7.96
C LEU A 95 10.72 0.45 9.32
N LEU A 96 9.94 0.56 10.40
CA LEU A 96 10.42 0.77 11.75
C LEU A 96 10.15 -0.44 12.63
N LYS A 97 11.02 -0.66 13.61
CA LYS A 97 10.76 -1.62 14.69
C LYS A 97 9.94 -0.98 15.81
N PRO A 98 9.25 -1.78 16.62
CA PRO A 98 8.61 -1.28 17.83
C PRO A 98 9.58 -0.45 18.67
N HIS A 99 9.13 0.73 19.12
CA HIS A 99 9.88 1.72 19.90
C HIS A 99 11.00 2.49 19.16
N GLU A 100 11.15 2.35 17.85
CA GLU A 100 12.02 3.26 17.09
C GLU A 100 11.44 4.68 17.07
N ARG A 101 12.31 5.68 17.07
CA ARG A 101 11.93 7.09 17.21
C ARG A 101 11.54 7.68 15.85
N ILE A 102 10.42 8.38 15.81
CA ILE A 102 9.91 9.12 14.65
C ILE A 102 9.90 10.61 15.00
N MET A 103 10.38 11.44 14.09
CA MET A 103 10.22 12.89 14.17
C MET A 103 9.11 13.30 13.21
N MET A 104 8.11 14.00 13.73
CA MET A 104 6.97 14.52 12.99
C MET A 104 6.84 15.99 13.37
N LEU A 105 6.27 16.81 12.48
CA LEU A 105 5.92 18.17 12.86
C LEU A 105 4.90 18.15 13.99
N ASP A 106 5.11 19.01 15.00
CA ASP A 106 4.18 19.14 16.12
C ASP A 106 2.82 19.69 15.66
N LEU A 107 1.75 19.05 16.16
CA LEU A 107 0.36 19.34 15.81
C LEU A 107 -0.03 20.79 16.14
N SER A 108 0.60 21.40 17.13
CA SER A 108 0.33 22.78 17.54
C SER A 108 0.67 23.81 16.46
N HIS A 109 1.48 23.45 15.47
CA HIS A 109 1.85 24.33 14.35
C HIS A 109 0.76 24.41 13.27
N PHE A 110 -0.28 23.55 13.31
CA PHE A 110 -1.40 23.57 12.37
C PHE A 110 -2.75 23.60 13.09
N PRO A 111 -3.43 24.76 13.15
CA PRO A 111 -4.71 24.90 13.87
C PRO A 111 -5.89 24.17 13.21
N LEU A 112 -5.77 23.76 11.93
CA LEU A 112 -6.85 23.17 11.15
C LEU A 112 -7.25 21.74 11.56
N ILE A 113 -6.37 20.98 12.22
CA ILE A 113 -6.65 19.58 12.62
C ILE A 113 -7.34 19.51 14.00
N LYS A 114 -7.30 20.57 14.81
CA LYS A 114 -7.95 20.62 16.13
C LYS A 114 -9.47 20.87 16.09
N LEU A 115 -10.05 21.03 14.91
CA LEU A 115 -11.44 21.43 14.71
C LEU A 115 -12.38 20.28 14.29
N PHE A 116 -11.91 19.03 14.34
CA PHE A 116 -12.72 17.82 14.18
C PHE A 116 -12.71 16.97 15.45
#